data_AF-A0A8S3TLY4-F1
#
_entry.id   AF-A0A8S3TLY4-F1
#
_cell.length_a   1.000
_cell.length_b   1.000
_cell.length_c   1.000
_cell.angle_alpha   90.00
_cell.angle_beta   90.00
_cell.angle_gamma   90.00
#
_symmetry.space_group_name_H-M   'P 1'
#
loop_
_entity.id
_entity.type
_entity.pdbx_description
1 polymer ?
#
loop_
_entity_poly.entity_id
_entity_poly.type
_entity_poly.pdbx_seq_one_letter_code
_entity_poly.pdbx_strand_id
1 'polypeptide(L)'
;MQIRLAIITEDVLFGRESVGEETESGSIQVRNSEPDNDADQQQQSDDSTTNVYNRREQQMSRNNTKRDNTNDKTIAFDCEGVDLSRFGSVTMVNIGTRDIIYLIDVLKIGDSVFDDGLRSILENNAIEKLMFDCREDADALFHLHKVNLDGVLDVQLLELSNRIYRNGYTKLESLEKCIRNFLTDDTLLRLKNWDGKLCSRQQIYGKIDP
;
A
#
# COMPACT_ATOMS: atom_id res chain seq x y z
N MET A 1 -2.77 10.22 -14.96
CA MET A 1 -1.66 9.95 -14.03
C MET A 1 -0.64 11.06 -14.21
N GLN A 2 -0.45 11.92 -13.21
CA GLN A 2 0.58 12.95 -13.23
C GLN A 2 1.82 12.40 -12.52
N ILE A 3 2.99 12.56 -13.15
CA ILE A 3 4.29 12.30 -12.51
C ILE A 3 4.80 13.64 -12.01
N ARG A 4 5.24 13.70 -10.75
CA ARG A 4 5.82 14.91 -10.16
C ARG A 4 7.19 14.63 -9.57
N LEU A 5 8.11 15.58 -9.78
CA LEU A 5 9.37 15.69 -9.05
C LEU A 5 9.18 16.75 -7.97
N ALA A 6 9.23 16.36 -6.71
CA ALA A 6 9.06 17.27 -5.57
C ALA A 6 9.81 16.74 -4.34
N ILE A 7 10.12 17.62 -3.40
CA ILE A 7 10.47 17.24 -2.04
C ILE A 7 9.19 16.63 -1.42
N ILE A 8 9.30 15.40 -0.91
CA ILE A 8 8.15 14.65 -0.42
C ILE A 8 8.05 14.79 1.10
N THR A 9 6.97 15.41 1.54
CA THR A 9 6.55 15.49 2.95
C THR A 9 5.16 14.89 3.10
N GLU A 10 4.73 14.60 4.34
CA GLU A 10 3.37 14.10 4.59
C GLU A 10 2.29 15.03 4.02
N ASP A 11 2.45 16.34 4.14
CA ASP A 11 1.48 17.32 3.64
C ASP A 11 1.38 17.30 2.12
N VAL A 12 2.51 17.06 1.43
CA VAL A 12 2.57 16.89 -0.03
C VAL A 12 1.89 15.58 -0.47
N LEU A 13 2.09 14.48 0.26
CA LEU A 13 1.49 13.19 -0.07
C LEU A 13 -0.02 13.16 0.16
N PHE A 14 -0.49 13.84 1.22
CA PHE A 14 -1.90 13.77 1.65
C PHE A 14 -2.69 15.06 1.42
N GLY A 15 -2.14 16.00 0.64
CA GLY A 15 -2.88 17.15 0.12
C GLY A 15 -3.34 18.17 1.17
N ARG A 16 -2.56 18.38 2.24
CA ARG A 16 -2.86 19.38 3.27
C ARG A 16 -2.22 20.74 2.92
N GLU A 17 -2.81 21.47 1.97
CA GLU A 17 -2.64 22.92 1.98
C GLU A 17 -3.53 23.51 3.10
N SER A 18 -2.94 24.35 3.94
CA SER A 18 -3.61 24.96 5.09
C SER A 18 -4.69 25.96 4.66
N VAL A 19 -5.94 25.51 4.65
CA VAL A 19 -7.10 26.41 4.70
C VAL A 19 -7.78 26.19 6.05
N GLY A 20 -7.62 27.17 6.94
CA GLY A 20 -8.42 27.24 8.15
C GLY A 20 -9.84 27.65 7.80
N GLU A 21 -10.83 27.01 8.40
CA GLU A 21 -11.95 27.68 9.06
C GLU A 21 -12.80 26.70 9.88
N GLU A 22 -13.62 27.31 10.71
CA GLU A 22 -14.13 26.86 11.99
C GLU A 22 -15.22 25.78 11.96
N THR A 23 -15.39 25.21 13.15
CA THR A 23 -16.42 24.31 13.61
C THR A 23 -17.85 24.77 13.32
N GLU A 24 -18.74 23.85 12.98
CA GLU A 24 -20.09 23.90 13.52
C GLU A 24 -20.72 22.51 13.75
N SER A 25 -21.35 22.43 14.92
CA SER A 25 -21.99 21.29 15.56
C SER A 25 -23.36 20.96 14.95
N GLY A 26 -23.68 19.67 14.81
CA GLY A 26 -25.03 19.22 14.47
C GLY A 26 -25.28 17.79 14.94
N SER A 27 -25.79 17.63 16.16
CA SER A 27 -26.23 16.37 16.75
C SER A 27 -27.65 16.02 16.27
N ILE A 28 -27.83 14.82 15.71
CA ILE A 28 -29.16 14.24 15.46
C ILE A 28 -29.20 12.81 16.01
N GLN A 29 -30.06 12.61 17.00
CA GLN A 29 -30.38 11.30 17.57
C GLN A 29 -31.46 10.62 16.73
N VAL A 30 -31.19 9.40 16.25
CA VAL A 30 -32.19 8.54 15.62
C VAL A 30 -32.52 7.39 16.55
N ARG A 31 -33.81 7.29 16.87
CA ARG A 31 -34.45 6.31 17.74
C ARG A 31 -34.43 4.94 17.08
N ASN A 32 -34.00 3.92 17.83
CA ASN A 32 -34.17 2.52 17.45
C ASN A 32 -35.64 2.13 17.61
N SER A 33 -36.19 1.48 16.58
CA SER A 33 -37.45 0.72 16.67
C SER A 33 -37.14 -0.70 16.20
N GLU A 34 -37.33 -1.66 17.11
CA GLU A 34 -37.26 -3.10 16.85
C GLU A 34 -38.49 -3.54 16.02
N PRO A 35 -38.34 -4.59 15.20
CA PRO A 35 -39.44 -5.53 15.06
C PRO A 35 -39.00 -6.97 15.30
N ASP A 36 -39.69 -7.57 16.26
CA ASP A 36 -40.36 -8.87 16.24
C ASP A 36 -39.64 -10.09 15.63
N ASN A 37 -39.38 -11.02 16.54
CA ASN A 37 -39.04 -12.41 16.30
C ASN A 37 -40.20 -13.14 15.63
N ASP A 38 -39.92 -13.87 14.55
CA ASP A 38 -40.63 -15.11 14.26
C ASP A 38 -39.61 -16.20 13.89
N ALA A 39 -39.68 -17.27 14.67
CA ALA A 39 -38.81 -18.42 14.63
C ALA A 39 -39.28 -19.39 13.54
N ASP A 40 -38.33 -19.89 12.75
CA ASP A 40 -38.55 -21.15 12.02
C ASP A 40 -37.39 -22.12 12.32
N GLN A 41 -37.78 -23.24 12.90
CA GLN A 41 -36.91 -24.33 13.33
C GLN A 41 -36.70 -25.30 12.17
N GLN A 42 -35.45 -25.53 11.76
CA GLN A 42 -35.07 -26.77 11.08
C GLN A 42 -33.74 -27.31 11.65
N GLN A 43 -33.85 -28.50 12.25
CA GLN A 43 -32.78 -29.46 12.58
C GLN A 43 -32.03 -29.86 11.28
N GLN A 44 -30.77 -30.29 11.18
CA GLN A 44 -29.77 -30.88 12.06
C GLN A 44 -28.45 -30.99 11.26
N SER A 45 -27.28 -30.84 11.87
CA SER A 45 -26.12 -31.76 11.76
C SER A 45 -24.86 -31.12 12.36
N ASP A 46 -24.24 -31.84 13.29
CA ASP A 46 -23.06 -31.40 14.04
C ASP A 46 -21.80 -31.52 13.18
N ASP A 47 -21.25 -30.39 12.76
CA ASP A 47 -19.82 -30.25 12.47
C ASP A 47 -19.26 -29.06 13.25
N SER A 48 -18.76 -29.36 14.45
CA SER A 48 -18.21 -28.39 15.41
C SER A 48 -17.03 -27.59 14.84
N THR A 49 -16.37 -28.11 13.81
CA THR A 49 -15.24 -27.47 13.13
C THR A 49 -15.73 -26.30 12.28
N THR A 50 -16.75 -26.53 11.45
CA THR A 50 -17.35 -25.54 10.55
C THR A 50 -17.97 -24.35 11.33
N ASN A 51 -18.50 -24.60 12.53
CA ASN A 51 -19.02 -23.55 13.41
C ASN A 51 -17.94 -22.61 14.01
N VAL A 52 -16.72 -23.10 14.25
CA VAL A 52 -15.60 -22.27 14.70
C VAL A 52 -15.06 -21.42 13.56
N TYR A 53 -14.98 -21.98 12.34
CA TYR A 53 -14.57 -21.24 11.14
C TYR A 53 -15.55 -20.12 10.79
N ASN A 54 -16.85 -20.42 10.73
CA ASN A 54 -17.88 -19.41 10.42
C ASN A 54 -17.97 -18.30 11.47
N ARG A 55 -17.72 -18.62 12.75
CA ARG A 55 -17.67 -17.64 13.83
C ARG A 55 -16.44 -16.72 13.71
N ARG A 56 -15.31 -17.22 13.24
CA ARG A 56 -14.11 -16.42 12.94
C ARG A 56 -14.29 -15.56 11.70
N GLU A 57 -14.90 -16.06 10.63
CA GLU A 57 -15.26 -15.27 9.44
C GLU A 57 -16.16 -14.10 9.78
N GLN A 58 -17.21 -14.37 10.58
CA GLN A 58 -18.11 -13.34 11.04
C GLN A 58 -17.45 -12.34 12.02
N GLN A 59 -16.40 -12.73 12.75
CA GLN A 59 -15.62 -11.83 13.61
C GLN A 59 -14.60 -11.03 12.81
N MET A 60 -13.92 -11.64 11.82
CA MET A 60 -12.98 -10.97 10.91
C MET A 60 -13.70 -9.99 9.99
N SER A 61 -14.87 -10.37 9.46
CA SER A 61 -15.75 -9.48 8.70
C SER A 61 -16.20 -8.29 9.56
N ARG A 62 -16.68 -8.54 10.79
CA ARG A 62 -17.04 -7.47 11.77
C ARG A 62 -15.86 -6.61 12.19
N ASN A 63 -14.64 -7.15 12.22
CA ASN A 63 -13.42 -6.40 12.52
C ASN A 63 -12.93 -5.59 11.32
N ASN A 64 -13.15 -6.06 10.09
CA ASN A 64 -12.92 -5.28 8.86
C ASN A 64 -13.92 -4.14 8.72
N THR A 65 -15.21 -4.34 9.05
CA THR A 65 -16.20 -3.25 9.03
C THR A 65 -15.96 -2.19 10.11
N LYS A 66 -15.10 -2.47 11.10
CA LYS A 66 -14.68 -1.51 12.13
C LYS A 66 -13.44 -0.69 11.76
N ARG A 67 -12.72 -1.03 10.68
CA ARG A 67 -11.59 -0.24 10.17
C ARG A 67 -12.01 0.91 9.26
N ASP A 68 -13.30 1.16 9.12
CA ASP A 68 -13.82 2.15 8.16
C ASP A 68 -13.97 3.56 8.77
N ASN A 69 -13.14 3.92 9.77
CA ASN A 69 -13.26 5.22 10.45
C ASN A 69 -11.95 5.78 11.03
N THR A 70 -10.84 5.60 10.34
CA THR A 70 -9.61 6.39 10.57
C THR A 70 -9.08 6.90 9.23
N ASN A 71 -8.51 8.11 9.25
CA ASN A 71 -7.79 8.71 8.13
C ASN A 71 -6.55 7.86 7.79
N ASP A 72 -6.73 6.67 7.24
CA ASP A 72 -5.64 5.73 7.00
C ASP A 72 -4.80 6.26 5.85
N LYS A 73 -3.64 6.80 6.25
CA LYS A 73 -2.60 7.29 5.35
C LYS A 73 -1.90 6.08 4.77
N THR A 74 -2.20 5.74 3.52
CA THR A 74 -1.58 4.62 2.82
C THR A 74 -0.79 5.11 1.61
N ILE A 75 0.41 4.55 1.43
CA ILE A 75 1.24 4.75 0.24
C ILE A 75 1.74 3.42 -0.30
N ALA A 76 1.88 3.30 -1.61
CA ALA A 76 2.71 2.25 -2.23
C ALA A 76 4.16 2.74 -2.27
N PHE A 77 5.11 1.88 -1.92
CA PHE A 77 6.52 2.24 -1.86
C PHE A 77 7.40 1.13 -2.43
N ASP A 78 8.43 1.51 -3.17
CA ASP A 78 9.37 0.60 -3.82
C ASP A 78 10.70 1.32 -4.12
N CYS A 79 11.84 0.64 -3.91
CA CYS A 79 13.16 1.16 -4.28
C CYS A 79 13.73 0.41 -5.50
N GLU A 80 14.45 1.14 -6.32
CA GLU A 80 15.21 0.59 -7.44
C GLU A 80 16.69 0.87 -7.26
N GLY A 81 17.55 -0.09 -7.58
CA GLY A 81 18.97 -0.01 -7.24
C GLY A 81 19.91 -0.86 -8.09
N VAL A 82 21.21 -0.58 -7.98
CA VAL A 82 22.26 -1.49 -8.45
C VAL A 82 22.66 -2.39 -7.29
N ASP A 83 22.54 -3.70 -7.48
CA ASP A 83 22.75 -4.71 -6.44
C ASP A 83 22.02 -4.35 -5.13
N LEU A 84 20.75 -3.91 -5.26
CA LEU A 84 19.94 -3.34 -4.18
C LEU A 84 19.95 -4.25 -2.95
N SER A 85 20.62 -3.78 -1.90
CA SER A 85 20.79 -4.41 -0.59
C SER A 85 21.77 -3.53 0.22
N ARG A 86 22.28 -4.01 1.37
CA ARG A 86 23.26 -3.29 2.22
C ARG A 86 24.61 -2.94 1.59
N PHE A 87 24.97 -3.53 0.44
CA PHE A 87 26.27 -3.32 -0.23
C PHE A 87 26.14 -2.68 -1.62
N GLY A 88 24.92 -2.50 -2.11
CA GLY A 88 24.65 -1.88 -3.39
C GLY A 88 24.35 -0.40 -3.24
N SER A 89 23.36 0.06 -3.99
CA SER A 89 22.89 1.45 -3.93
C SER A 89 21.40 1.56 -4.22
N VAL A 90 20.72 2.48 -3.54
CA VAL A 90 19.38 2.95 -3.96
C VAL A 90 19.58 4.04 -5.00
N THR A 91 19.01 3.82 -6.18
CA THR A 91 19.14 4.73 -7.32
C THR A 91 17.89 5.58 -7.55
N MET A 92 16.73 5.02 -7.24
CA MET A 92 15.44 5.66 -7.40
C MET A 92 14.47 5.16 -6.33
N VAL A 93 13.57 6.04 -5.92
CA VAL A 93 12.44 5.72 -5.03
C VAL A 93 11.13 6.01 -5.76
N ASN A 94 10.20 5.06 -5.68
CA ASN A 94 8.87 5.14 -6.24
C ASN A 94 7.85 5.25 -5.09
N ILE A 95 6.99 6.27 -5.13
CA ILE A 95 5.90 6.44 -4.14
C ILE A 95 4.59 6.60 -4.88
N GLY A 96 3.66 5.67 -4.67
CA GLY A 96 2.30 5.74 -5.17
C GLY A 96 1.34 6.22 -4.08
N THR A 97 0.60 7.29 -4.37
CA THR A 97 -0.62 7.64 -3.63
C THR A 97 -1.83 7.19 -4.45
N ARG A 98 -3.05 7.48 -3.99
CA ARG A 98 -4.28 7.19 -4.75
C ARG A 98 -4.26 7.81 -6.15
N ASP A 99 -3.74 9.04 -6.27
CA ASP A 99 -3.91 9.85 -7.49
C ASP A 99 -2.58 10.19 -8.19
N ILE A 100 -1.46 10.15 -7.46
CA ILE A 100 -0.15 10.63 -7.92
C ILE A 100 0.92 9.57 -7.69
N ILE A 101 1.81 9.43 -8.68
CA ILE A 101 3.06 8.68 -8.54
C ILE A 101 4.22 9.68 -8.50
N TYR A 102 5.06 9.55 -7.49
CA TYR A 102 6.30 10.28 -7.34
C TYR A 102 7.47 9.37 -7.70
N LEU A 103 8.34 9.86 -8.58
CA LEU A 103 9.59 9.20 -8.97
C LEU A 103 10.74 10.10 -8.50
N ILE A 104 11.58 9.60 -7.61
CA ILE A 104 12.63 10.38 -6.97
C ILE A 104 14.00 9.81 -7.36
N ASP A 105 14.80 10.58 -8.08
CA ASP A 105 16.16 10.20 -8.51
C ASP A 105 17.15 10.43 -7.36
N VAL A 106 17.36 9.38 -6.57
CA VAL A 106 18.25 9.36 -5.41
C VAL A 106 19.70 9.51 -5.86
N LEU A 107 20.09 9.01 -7.03
CA LEU A 107 21.45 9.22 -7.56
C LEU A 107 21.77 10.70 -7.76
N LYS A 108 20.80 11.49 -8.21
CA LYS A 108 20.98 12.92 -8.46
C LYS A 108 20.87 13.76 -7.18
N ILE A 109 19.90 13.45 -6.33
CA ILE A 109 19.60 14.24 -5.11
C ILE A 109 20.55 13.87 -3.96
N GLY A 110 20.91 12.60 -3.85
CA GLY A 110 21.66 12.05 -2.73
C GLY A 110 20.81 11.86 -1.48
N ASP A 111 21.49 11.61 -0.36
CA ASP A 111 20.85 11.24 0.92
C ASP A 111 19.93 12.31 1.51
N SER A 112 20.02 13.57 1.04
CA SER A 112 19.15 14.65 1.54
C SER A 112 17.68 14.35 1.31
N VAL A 113 17.31 13.53 0.31
CA VAL A 113 15.93 13.08 0.10
C VAL A 113 15.31 12.45 1.35
N PHE A 114 16.12 11.69 2.12
CA PHE A 114 15.67 11.05 3.35
C PHE A 114 15.57 12.04 4.49
N ASP A 115 16.55 12.92 4.62
CA ASP A 115 16.61 13.95 5.66
C ASP A 115 15.53 15.02 5.50
N ASP A 116 15.15 15.36 4.26
CA ASP A 116 14.19 16.42 3.92
C ASP A 116 12.72 16.00 4.06
N GLY A 117 12.45 14.76 4.50
CA GLY A 117 11.09 14.34 4.86
C GLY A 117 10.82 12.85 4.67
N LEU A 118 11.46 12.19 3.70
CA LEU A 118 11.11 10.81 3.37
C LEU A 118 11.38 9.85 4.54
N ARG A 119 12.44 10.05 5.33
CA ARG A 119 12.69 9.25 6.54
C ARG A 119 11.49 9.31 7.49
N SER A 120 10.98 10.51 7.78
CA SER A 120 9.85 10.67 8.70
C SER A 120 8.60 9.90 8.25
N ILE A 121 8.35 9.81 6.94
CA ILE A 121 7.23 9.06 6.37
C ILE A 121 7.45 7.55 6.50
N LEU A 122 8.65 7.07 6.16
CA LEU A 122 8.98 5.65 6.15
C LEU A 122 9.06 5.05 7.55
N GLU A 123 9.49 5.84 8.54
CA GLU A 123 9.57 5.43 9.95
C GLU A 123 8.24 5.60 10.70
N ASN A 124 7.24 6.28 10.13
CA ASN A 124 5.96 6.53 10.78
C ASN A 124 5.00 5.33 10.63
N ASN A 125 4.75 4.60 11.71
CA ASN A 125 3.83 3.45 11.72
C ASN A 125 2.35 3.79 11.52
N ALA A 126 1.95 5.06 11.65
CA ALA A 126 0.60 5.51 11.34
C ALA A 126 0.39 5.70 9.83
N ILE A 127 1.45 5.60 9.03
CA ILE A 127 1.39 5.55 7.57
C ILE A 127 1.65 4.11 7.15
N GLU A 128 0.67 3.49 6.50
CA GLU A 128 0.81 2.14 5.95
C GLU A 128 1.58 2.20 4.62
N LYS A 129 2.68 1.44 4.55
CA LYS A 129 3.48 1.27 3.33
C LYS A 129 3.13 -0.06 2.69
N LEU A 130 2.37 -0.01 1.60
CA LEU A 130 2.13 -1.14 0.72
C LEU A 130 3.41 -1.41 -0.05
N MET A 131 4.06 -2.52 0.24
CA MET A 131 5.28 -2.94 -0.43
C MET A 131 5.13 -4.36 -0.95
N PHE A 132 5.90 -4.72 -1.98
CA PHE A 132 5.92 -6.07 -2.49
C PHE A 132 7.32 -6.63 -2.31
N ASP A 133 7.48 -7.66 -1.48
CA ASP A 133 8.79 -8.26 -1.20
C ASP A 133 9.83 -7.24 -0.69
N CYS A 134 9.53 -6.59 0.44
CA CYS A 134 10.27 -5.42 0.93
C CYS A 134 11.67 -5.70 1.52
N ARG A 135 12.20 -6.91 1.37
CA ARG A 135 13.38 -7.38 2.12
C ARG A 135 14.64 -6.62 1.75
N GLU A 136 14.92 -6.52 0.45
CA GLU A 136 16.11 -5.83 -0.05
C GLU A 136 15.98 -4.31 0.08
N ASP A 137 14.76 -3.77 -0.07
CA ASP A 137 14.49 -2.36 0.18
C ASP A 137 14.79 -1.99 1.63
N ALA A 138 14.28 -2.77 2.59
CA ALA A 138 14.50 -2.53 4.02
C ALA A 138 15.98 -2.63 4.38
N ASP A 139 16.69 -3.63 3.84
CA ASP A 139 18.12 -3.81 4.10
C ASP A 139 18.95 -2.63 3.56
N ALA A 140 18.65 -2.19 2.34
CA ALA A 140 19.28 -1.01 1.73
C ALA A 140 18.98 0.27 2.50
N LEU A 141 17.71 0.54 2.81
CA LEU A 141 17.27 1.73 3.56
C LEU A 141 17.97 1.83 4.92
N PHE A 142 18.05 0.73 5.66
CA PHE A 142 18.66 0.73 6.98
C PHE A 142 20.18 0.90 6.91
N HIS A 143 20.86 0.09 6.09
CA HIS A 143 22.31 0.06 6.08
C HIS A 143 22.94 1.26 5.37
N LEU A 144 22.36 1.69 4.24
CA LEU A 144 22.89 2.77 3.41
C LEU A 144 22.42 4.16 3.88
N HIS A 145 21.14 4.30 4.25
CA HIS A 145 20.51 5.62 4.47
C HIS A 145 20.03 5.88 5.90
N LYS A 146 20.24 4.92 6.81
CA LYS A 146 19.82 4.99 8.23
C LYS A 146 18.32 5.27 8.39
N VAL A 147 17.51 4.67 7.54
CA VAL A 147 16.05 4.73 7.62
C VAL A 147 15.54 3.42 8.23
N ASN A 148 14.80 3.50 9.33
CA ASN A 148 14.20 2.34 10.00
C ASN A 148 12.75 2.13 9.54
N LEU A 149 12.58 1.41 8.44
CA LEU A 149 11.27 1.16 7.84
C LEU A 149 10.29 0.51 8.84
N ASP A 150 9.15 1.16 9.06
CA ASP A 150 8.08 0.69 9.96
C ASP A 150 6.72 0.77 9.25
N GLY A 151 5.63 0.20 9.76
CA GLY A 151 4.30 0.31 9.17
C GLY A 151 4.14 -0.34 7.80
N VAL A 152 4.92 -1.40 7.51
CA VAL A 152 4.87 -2.11 6.22
C VAL A 152 3.73 -3.13 6.20
N LEU A 153 2.96 -3.12 5.12
CA LEU A 153 2.09 -4.20 4.71
C LEU A 153 2.69 -4.85 3.46
N ASP A 154 3.29 -6.03 3.63
CA ASP A 154 3.81 -6.81 2.51
C ASP A 154 2.65 -7.44 1.73
N VAL A 155 2.38 -6.86 0.56
CA VAL A 155 1.28 -7.24 -0.33
C VAL A 155 1.51 -8.61 -0.94
N GLN A 156 2.76 -9.06 -1.12
CA GLN A 156 3.06 -10.42 -1.60
C GLN A 156 2.59 -11.46 -0.58
N LEU A 157 2.90 -11.24 0.69
CA LEU A 157 2.49 -12.14 1.77
C LEU A 157 0.98 -12.08 2.04
N LEU A 158 0.38 -10.89 1.95
CA LEU A 158 -1.08 -10.73 2.05
C LEU A 158 -1.81 -11.51 0.94
N GLU A 159 -1.35 -11.36 -0.30
CA GLU A 159 -1.92 -12.08 -1.45
C GLU A 159 -1.75 -13.60 -1.29
N LEU A 160 -0.58 -14.06 -0.86
CA LEU A 160 -0.34 -15.46 -0.55
C LEU A 160 -1.29 -15.97 0.53
N SER A 161 -1.43 -15.23 1.63
CA SER A 161 -2.34 -15.59 2.74
C SER A 161 -3.77 -15.78 2.25
N ASN A 162 -4.26 -14.87 1.41
CA ASN A 162 -5.58 -14.96 0.80
C ASN A 162 -5.73 -16.20 -0.11
N ARG A 163 -4.70 -16.55 -0.89
CA ARG A 163 -4.73 -17.78 -1.70
C ARG A 163 -4.74 -19.04 -0.85
N ILE A 164 -3.86 -19.12 0.15
CA ILE A 164 -3.81 -20.25 1.09
C ILE A 164 -5.19 -20.44 1.72
N TYR A 165 -5.82 -19.36 2.16
CA TYR A 165 -7.15 -19.38 2.73
C TYR A 165 -8.22 -19.90 1.74
N ARG A 166 -8.21 -19.42 0.48
CA ARG A 166 -9.27 -19.75 -0.49
C ARG A 166 -9.14 -21.14 -1.12
N ASN A 167 -7.93 -21.62 -1.36
CA ASN A 167 -7.71 -22.83 -2.14
C ASN A 167 -6.46 -23.64 -1.74
N GLY A 168 -5.80 -23.30 -0.62
CA GLY A 168 -4.64 -24.03 -0.13
C GLY A 168 -3.36 -23.84 -0.95
N TYR A 169 -3.31 -22.88 -1.87
CA TYR A 169 -2.13 -22.63 -2.69
C TYR A 169 -1.05 -21.85 -1.93
N THR A 170 0.12 -22.47 -1.71
CA THR A 170 1.17 -21.99 -0.80
C THR A 170 2.39 -21.39 -1.47
N LYS A 171 2.44 -21.32 -2.80
CA LYS A 171 3.61 -20.79 -3.51
C LYS A 171 3.55 -19.26 -3.61
N LEU A 172 4.67 -18.60 -3.34
CA LEU A 172 4.86 -17.17 -3.63
C LEU A 172 4.87 -16.94 -5.15
N GLU A 173 4.27 -15.85 -5.58
CA GLU A 173 4.23 -15.46 -6.99
C GLU A 173 4.90 -14.11 -7.19
N SER A 174 5.39 -13.86 -8.40
CA SER A 174 5.95 -12.57 -8.77
C SER A 174 4.87 -11.49 -8.79
N LEU A 175 5.28 -10.23 -8.64
CA LEU A 175 4.36 -9.09 -8.75
C LEU A 175 3.54 -9.16 -10.04
N GLU A 176 4.19 -9.46 -11.17
CA GLU A 176 3.55 -9.63 -12.47
C GLU A 176 2.39 -10.64 -12.43
N LYS A 177 2.59 -11.79 -11.78
CA LYS A 177 1.56 -12.81 -11.71
C LYS A 177 0.46 -12.45 -10.71
N CYS A 178 0.80 -11.79 -9.60
CA CYS A 178 -0.19 -11.28 -8.66
C CYS A 178 -1.11 -10.26 -9.33
N ILE A 179 -0.54 -9.23 -9.98
CA ILE A 179 -1.34 -8.15 -10.60
C ILE A 179 -2.20 -8.63 -11.78
N ARG A 180 -1.81 -9.71 -12.47
CA ARG A 180 -2.62 -10.31 -13.55
C ARG A 180 -4.04 -10.70 -13.12
N ASN A 181 -4.24 -11.01 -11.84
CA ASN A 181 -5.56 -11.35 -11.31
C ASN A 181 -6.41 -10.12 -10.93
N PHE A 182 -5.80 -8.93 -10.86
CA PHE A 182 -6.43 -7.70 -10.38
C PHE A 182 -6.53 -6.61 -11.45
N LEU A 183 -5.82 -6.76 -12.55
CA LEU A 183 -5.77 -5.78 -13.63
C LEU A 183 -6.73 -6.14 -14.77
N THR A 184 -7.31 -5.11 -15.38
CA THR A 184 -8.08 -5.26 -16.62
C THR A 184 -7.17 -5.61 -17.80
N ASP A 185 -7.74 -6.21 -18.85
CA ASP A 185 -7.01 -6.58 -20.06
C ASP A 185 -6.25 -5.38 -20.68
N ASP A 186 -6.84 -4.19 -20.64
CA ASP A 186 -6.22 -2.95 -21.13
C ASP A 186 -4.97 -2.55 -20.34
N THR A 187 -4.99 -2.73 -19.02
CA THR A 187 -3.81 -2.46 -18.18
C THR A 187 -2.73 -3.52 -18.41
N LEU A 188 -3.12 -4.77 -18.61
CA LEU A 188 -2.21 -5.86 -18.93
C LEU A 188 -1.54 -5.69 -20.30
N LEU A 189 -2.24 -5.12 -21.28
CA LEU A 189 -1.68 -4.76 -22.58
C LEU A 189 -0.58 -3.69 -22.44
N ARG A 190 -0.79 -2.68 -21.59
CA ARG A 190 0.23 -1.65 -21.31
C ARG A 190 1.47 -2.24 -20.61
N LEU A 191 1.27 -3.15 -19.68
CA LEU A 191 2.37 -3.85 -18.98
C LEU A 191 3.11 -4.85 -19.88
N LYS A 192 2.42 -5.58 -20.76
CA LYS A 192 3.06 -6.50 -21.71
C LYS A 192 3.95 -5.79 -22.72
N ASN A 193 3.63 -4.52 -23.03
CA ASN A 193 4.43 -3.67 -23.90
C ASN A 193 5.54 -2.92 -23.15
N TRP A 194 5.62 -3.05 -21.82
CA TRP A 194 6.72 -2.55 -21.02
C TRP A 194 7.92 -3.47 -21.21
N ASP A 195 8.99 -2.97 -21.82
CA ASP A 195 10.16 -3.76 -22.22
C ASP A 195 11.14 -4.06 -21.06
N GLY A 196 10.72 -3.78 -19.83
CA GLY A 196 11.53 -4.01 -18.62
C GLY A 196 12.72 -3.06 -18.50
N LYS A 197 12.91 -2.15 -19.47
CA LYS A 197 13.88 -1.07 -19.31
C LYS A 197 13.22 0.00 -18.47
N LEU A 198 13.93 0.45 -17.44
CA LEU A 198 13.63 1.73 -16.80
C LEU A 198 13.31 2.74 -17.90
N CYS A 199 12.21 3.48 -17.75
CA CYS A 199 11.92 4.61 -18.63
C CYS A 199 13.23 5.40 -18.77
N SER A 200 13.71 5.57 -19.99
CA SER A 200 14.93 6.34 -20.24
C SER A 200 14.83 7.69 -19.54
N ARG A 201 15.95 8.31 -19.15
CA ARG A 201 15.93 9.67 -18.59
C ARG A 201 15.04 10.61 -19.42
N GLN A 202 15.00 10.46 -20.74
CA GLN A 202 14.15 11.24 -21.65
C GLN A 202 12.64 10.95 -21.51
N GLN A 203 12.25 9.72 -21.13
CA GLN A 203 10.86 9.34 -20.85
C GLN A 203 10.41 9.79 -19.46
N ILE A 204 11.29 9.80 -18.46
CA ILE A 204 10.98 10.25 -17.09
C ILE A 204 11.00 11.79 -16.99
N TYR A 205 11.99 12.44 -17.58
CA TYR A 205 12.22 13.88 -17.45
C TYR A 205 11.68 14.73 -18.61
N GLY A 206 11.18 14.10 -19.68
CA GLY A 206 10.96 14.79 -20.96
C GLY A 206 12.28 15.24 -21.59
N LYS A 207 12.24 15.79 -22.82
CA LYS A 207 13.38 16.49 -23.41
C LYS A 207 13.69 17.72 -22.56
N ILE A 208 14.58 17.58 -21.58
CA ILE A 208 15.27 18.72 -20.99
C ILE A 208 16.38 19.06 -21.98
N ASP A 209 16.16 20.09 -22.79
CA ASP A 209 17.24 20.69 -23.58
C ASP A 209 18.30 21.27 -22.62
N PRO A 210 19.59 21.17 -22.97
CA PRO A 210 20.71 21.60 -22.12
C PRO A 210 20.75 23.11 -21.86
#